data_AF-A0A1Z4RWV7-F1
#
_entry.id   AF-A0A1Z4RWV7-F1
#
_cell.length_a   1.000
_cell.length_b   1.000
_cell.length_c   1.000
_cell.angle_alpha   90.00
_cell.angle_beta   90.00
_cell.angle_gamma   90.00
#
_symmetry.space_group_name_H-M   'P 1'
#
loop_
_entity.id
_entity.type
_entity.pdbx_description
1 polymer ?
#
loop_
_entity_poly.entity_id
_entity_poly.type
_entity_poly.pdbx_seq_one_letter_code
_entity_poly.pdbx_strand_id
1 'polypeptide(L)'
;MILGFTGHRPNSLPGTYSERTYQALLDTANFIISQYRPDTVISGMALGWDTAVAECAINRCLQLVAAIPFRGQESRWTQASQVKYLELLNRASYIEIVSDGNYTTQAMQLRNQWIVDHSNQLMALLNQKQGGTRNCVNYAISINRPTFNCWNTFIHFYN
;
A
#
# COMPACT_ATOMS: atom_id res chain seq x y z
N MET A 1 -6.16 16.11 -3.98
CA MET A 1 -5.09 15.63 -3.07
C MET A 1 -4.72 14.19 -3.42
N ILE A 2 -3.42 13.87 -3.39
CA ILE A 2 -2.86 12.54 -3.64
C ILE A 2 -2.34 11.95 -2.33
N LEU A 3 -2.82 10.76 -1.98
CA LEU A 3 -2.30 10.01 -0.83
C LEU A 3 -1.49 8.81 -1.28
N GLY A 4 -0.27 8.69 -0.77
CA GLY A 4 0.58 7.52 -0.96
C GLY A 4 0.39 6.54 0.18
N PHE A 5 0.36 5.24 -0.10
CA PHE A 5 0.16 4.21 0.92
C PHE A 5 1.33 3.22 0.93
N THR A 6 1.72 2.81 2.13
CA THR A 6 2.74 1.78 2.36
C THR A 6 2.43 1.07 3.67
N GLY A 7 2.62 -0.25 3.74
CA GLY A 7 2.22 -0.94 4.96
C GLY A 7 2.74 -2.35 5.12
N HIS A 8 2.35 -2.95 6.23
CA HIS A 8 2.69 -4.31 6.57
C HIS A 8 2.08 -5.33 5.60
N ARG A 9 2.90 -6.33 5.28
CA ARG A 9 2.55 -7.53 4.51
C ARG A 9 2.04 -8.63 5.44
N PRO A 10 1.42 -9.71 4.92
CA PRO A 10 0.83 -10.79 5.72
C PRO A 10 1.62 -11.23 6.96
N ASN A 11 2.93 -11.49 6.82
CA ASN A 11 3.78 -11.97 7.92
C ASN A 11 4.00 -10.96 9.06
N SER A 12 3.62 -9.69 8.87
CA SER A 12 3.77 -8.60 9.84
C SER A 12 2.43 -8.07 10.35
N LEU A 13 1.34 -8.76 10.00
CA LEU A 13 -0.03 -8.47 10.44
C LEU A 13 -0.47 -9.53 11.46
N PRO A 14 -1.36 -9.18 12.41
CA PRO A 14 -1.93 -10.16 13.34
C PRO A 14 -2.72 -11.23 12.58
N GLY A 15 -2.96 -12.38 13.24
CA GLY A 15 -3.82 -13.43 12.70
C GLY A 15 -3.36 -14.07 11.39
N THR A 16 -2.07 -13.94 11.04
CA THR A 16 -1.47 -14.53 9.82
C THR A 16 -2.24 -14.17 8.55
N TYR A 17 -2.71 -12.93 8.46
CA TYR A 17 -3.52 -12.45 7.32
C TYR A 17 -4.84 -13.23 7.13
N SER A 18 -5.50 -13.53 8.24
CA SER A 18 -6.87 -14.07 8.27
C SER A 18 -7.88 -13.11 7.65
N GLU A 19 -9.09 -13.62 7.37
CA GLU A 19 -10.21 -12.81 6.90
C GLU A 19 -10.51 -11.63 7.84
N ARG A 20 -10.48 -11.86 9.16
CA ARG A 20 -10.61 -10.79 10.17
C ARG A 20 -9.57 -9.69 9.99
N THR A 21 -8.32 -10.08 9.73
CA THR A 21 -7.22 -9.15 9.52
C THR A 21 -7.45 -8.34 8.25
N TYR A 22 -7.88 -9.00 7.18
CA TYR A 22 -8.18 -8.33 5.92
C TYR A 22 -9.35 -7.35 6.03
N GLN A 23 -10.43 -7.75 6.71
CA GLN A 23 -11.58 -6.88 6.99
C GLN A 23 -11.16 -5.64 7.79
N ALA A 24 -10.35 -5.80 8.84
CA ALA A 24 -9.85 -4.66 9.60
C ALA A 24 -8.97 -3.71 8.76
N LEU A 25 -8.20 -4.23 7.80
CA LEU A 25 -7.47 -3.38 6.84
C LEU A 25 -8.43 -2.62 5.92
N LEU A 26 -9.50 -3.25 5.42
CA LEU A 26 -10.51 -2.57 4.60
C LEU A 26 -11.22 -1.47 5.38
N ASP A 27 -11.61 -1.73 6.63
CA ASP A 27 -12.27 -0.74 7.48
C ASP A 27 -11.34 0.43 7.80
N THR A 28 -10.06 0.14 8.05
CA THR A 28 -9.01 1.15 8.21
C THR A 28 -8.85 2.00 6.95
N ALA A 29 -8.77 1.38 5.77
CA ALA A 29 -8.64 2.09 4.50
C ALA A 29 -9.86 2.98 4.23
N ASN A 30 -11.07 2.46 4.45
CA ASN A 30 -12.32 3.20 4.33
C ASN A 30 -12.38 4.41 5.26
N PHE A 31 -11.98 4.24 6.52
CA PHE A 31 -11.93 5.33 7.48
C PHE A 31 -10.95 6.42 7.02
N ILE A 32 -9.70 6.05 6.72
CA ILE A 32 -8.66 7.01 6.29
C ILE A 32 -9.10 7.75 5.02
N ILE A 33 -9.58 7.04 4.00
CA ILE A 33 -10.05 7.67 2.76
C ILE A 33 -11.24 8.59 3.01
N SER A 34 -12.15 8.24 3.93
CA SER A 34 -13.31 9.09 4.26
C SER A 34 -12.92 10.37 5.02
N GLN A 35 -11.89 10.30 5.88
CA GLN A 35 -11.40 11.45 6.63
C GLN A 35 -10.63 12.42 5.73
N TYR A 36 -9.74 11.91 4.89
CA TYR A 36 -8.85 12.72 4.09
C TYR A 36 -9.42 13.10 2.72
N ARG A 37 -10.39 12.32 2.19
CA ARG A 37 -11.06 12.57 0.90
C ARG A 37 -10.08 12.85 -0.26
N PRO A 38 -9.13 11.93 -0.54
CA PRO A 38 -8.23 12.09 -1.68
C PRO A 38 -8.99 11.94 -3.01
N ASP A 39 -8.46 12.56 -4.06
CA ASP A 39 -8.89 12.32 -5.44
C ASP A 39 -8.12 11.12 -6.03
N THR A 40 -6.87 10.95 -5.59
CA THR A 40 -5.94 9.93 -6.08
C THR A 40 -5.29 9.18 -4.93
N VAL A 41 -5.19 7.86 -5.09
CA VAL A 41 -4.53 6.93 -4.17
C VAL A 41 -3.38 6.25 -4.90
N ILE A 42 -2.17 6.37 -4.38
CA ILE A 42 -1.01 5.62 -4.84
C ILE A 42 -0.81 4.41 -3.93
N SER A 43 -0.95 3.21 -4.48
CA SER A 43 -0.67 1.95 -3.79
C SER A 43 0.57 1.29 -4.40
N GLY A 44 1.38 0.64 -3.58
CA GLY A 44 2.47 -0.20 -4.06
C GLY A 44 2.04 -1.60 -4.49
N MET A 45 0.75 -1.89 -4.42
CA MET A 45 0.11 -3.13 -4.86
C MET A 45 0.66 -4.41 -4.20
N ALA A 46 1.34 -4.30 -3.06
CA ALA A 46 1.78 -5.45 -2.28
C ALA A 46 0.59 -6.12 -1.56
N LEU A 47 0.78 -7.37 -1.10
CA LEU A 47 -0.18 -8.02 -0.21
C LEU A 47 -0.32 -7.28 1.12
N GLY A 48 -1.49 -7.39 1.74
CA GLY A 48 -1.78 -6.72 3.02
C GLY A 48 -2.38 -5.34 2.81
N TRP A 49 -1.79 -4.33 3.46
CA TRP A 49 -2.30 -2.96 3.46
C TRP A 49 -2.50 -2.37 2.05
N ASP A 50 -1.49 -2.48 1.20
CA ASP A 50 -1.52 -1.96 -0.17
C ASP A 50 -2.68 -2.57 -0.99
N THR A 51 -3.01 -3.86 -0.79
CA THR A 51 -4.16 -4.54 -1.45
C THR A 51 -5.50 -3.99 -0.95
N ALA A 52 -5.68 -3.87 0.37
CA ALA A 52 -6.92 -3.36 0.96
C ALA A 52 -7.19 -1.90 0.55
N VAL A 53 -6.14 -1.07 0.48
CA VAL A 53 -6.22 0.31 0.00
C VAL A 53 -6.61 0.38 -1.47
N ALA A 54 -5.99 -0.44 -2.32
CA ALA A 54 -6.30 -0.47 -3.75
C ALA A 54 -7.77 -0.87 -3.99
N GLU A 55 -8.25 -1.89 -3.27
CA GLU A 55 -9.65 -2.32 -3.32
C GLU A 55 -10.61 -1.20 -2.86
N CYS A 56 -10.29 -0.54 -1.74
CA CYS A 56 -11.09 0.57 -1.22
C CYS A 56 -11.14 1.75 -2.22
N ALA A 57 -10.01 2.14 -2.82
CA ALA A 57 -9.96 3.21 -3.81
C ALA A 57 -10.86 2.92 -5.00
N ILE A 58 -10.77 1.70 -5.53
CA ILE A 58 -11.58 1.23 -6.65
C ILE A 58 -13.07 1.20 -6.31
N ASN A 59 -13.46 0.67 -5.15
CA ASN A 59 -14.86 0.59 -4.72
C ASN A 59 -15.49 1.97 -4.49
N ARG A 60 -14.66 2.99 -4.22
CA ARG A 60 -15.07 4.37 -4.04
C ARG A 60 -14.90 5.23 -5.30
N CYS A 61 -14.61 4.61 -6.44
CA CYS A 61 -14.41 5.28 -7.72
C CYS A 61 -13.31 6.36 -7.69
N LEU A 62 -12.27 6.18 -6.86
CA LEU A 62 -11.10 7.05 -6.81
C LEU A 62 -10.08 6.65 -7.88
N GLN A 63 -9.19 7.58 -8.24
CA GLN A 63 -8.07 7.27 -9.12
C GLN A 63 -7.04 6.40 -8.37
N LEU A 64 -6.99 5.11 -8.72
CA LEU A 64 -5.93 4.22 -8.24
C LEU A 64 -4.71 4.34 -9.16
N VAL A 65 -3.56 4.68 -8.58
CA VAL A 65 -2.24 4.61 -9.20
C VAL A 65 -1.50 3.41 -8.61
N ALA A 66 -1.13 2.47 -9.48
CA ALA A 66 -0.39 1.27 -9.12
C ALA A 66 1.12 1.49 -9.30
N ALA A 67 1.85 1.68 -8.21
CA ALA A 67 3.31 1.79 -8.20
C ALA A 67 3.96 0.40 -8.02
N ILE A 68 4.42 -0.18 -9.10
CA ILE A 68 4.95 -1.55 -9.16
C ILE A 68 6.48 -1.52 -9.16
N PRO A 69 7.16 -2.29 -8.29
CA PRO A 69 8.62 -2.30 -8.23
C PRO A 69 9.29 -2.87 -9.48
N PHE A 70 8.70 -3.92 -10.07
CA PHE A 70 9.16 -4.59 -11.29
C PHE A 70 8.03 -5.48 -11.84
N ARG A 71 8.11 -5.87 -13.11
CA ARG A 71 7.12 -6.77 -13.73
C ARG A 71 7.12 -8.15 -13.05
N GLY A 72 5.95 -8.66 -12.70
CA GLY A 72 5.83 -9.97 -12.05
C GLY A 72 6.10 -9.94 -10.54
N GLN A 73 5.86 -8.81 -9.85
CA GLN A 73 5.98 -8.73 -8.39
C GLN A 73 5.12 -9.78 -7.66
N GLU A 74 4.01 -10.18 -8.28
CA GLU A 74 3.02 -11.14 -7.80
C GLU A 74 3.41 -12.60 -8.05
N SER A 75 4.44 -12.86 -8.86
CA SER A 75 4.78 -14.19 -9.40
C SER A 75 5.00 -15.30 -8.35
N ARG A 76 5.31 -14.93 -7.11
CA ARG A 76 5.55 -15.86 -6.00
C ARG A 76 4.36 -15.98 -5.02
N TRP A 77 3.26 -15.28 -5.26
CA TRP A 77 2.08 -15.33 -4.40
C TRP A 77 1.17 -16.50 -4.77
N THR A 78 0.20 -16.81 -3.91
CA THR A 78 -0.81 -17.82 -4.20
C THR A 78 -1.63 -17.43 -5.43
N GLN A 79 -2.17 -18.42 -6.16
CA GLN A 79 -2.98 -18.15 -7.36
C GLN A 79 -4.13 -17.17 -7.09
N ALA A 80 -4.84 -17.35 -5.95
CA ALA A 80 -5.91 -16.44 -5.55
C ALA A 80 -5.42 -14.99 -5.35
N SER A 81 -4.22 -14.81 -4.79
CA SER A 81 -3.63 -13.48 -4.61
C SER A 81 -3.21 -12.86 -5.94
N GLN A 82 -2.70 -13.66 -6.89
CA GLN A 82 -2.36 -13.20 -8.23
C GLN A 82 -3.61 -12.75 -9.00
N VAL A 83 -4.70 -13.52 -8.92
CA VAL A 83 -5.99 -13.16 -9.54
C VAL A 83 -6.49 -11.81 -8.99
N LYS A 84 -6.56 -11.67 -7.66
CA LYS A 84 -6.98 -10.41 -7.04
C LYS A 84 -6.08 -9.24 -7.41
N TYR A 85 -4.77 -9.46 -7.45
CA TYR A 85 -3.82 -8.44 -7.90
C TYR A 85 -4.09 -7.98 -9.33
N LEU A 86 -4.31 -8.91 -10.26
CA LEU A 86 -4.60 -8.59 -11.67
C LEU A 86 -5.94 -7.88 -11.83
N GLU A 87 -6.97 -8.27 -11.07
CA GLU A 87 -8.26 -7.58 -11.06
C GLU A 87 -8.14 -6.11 -10.62
N LEU A 88 -7.38 -5.86 -9.55
CA LEU A 88 -7.13 -4.49 -9.08
C LEU A 88 -6.27 -3.72 -10.08
N LEU A 89 -5.25 -4.37 -10.65
CA LEU A 89 -4.33 -3.74 -11.60
C LEU A 89 -5.05 -3.33 -12.90
N ASN A 90 -5.95 -4.17 -13.42
CA ASN A 90 -6.75 -3.86 -14.61
C ASN A 90 -7.71 -2.69 -14.42
N ARG A 91 -8.03 -2.34 -13.17
CA ARG A 91 -8.89 -1.21 -12.80
C ARG A 91 -8.09 0.01 -12.35
N ALA A 92 -6.76 -0.08 -12.31
CA ALA A 92 -5.91 1.06 -12.00
C ALA A 92 -6.00 2.11 -13.12
N SER A 93 -6.10 3.37 -12.73
CA SER A 93 -6.12 4.51 -13.65
C SER A 93 -4.75 4.79 -14.28
N TYR A 94 -3.67 4.43 -13.59
CA TYR A 94 -2.31 4.54 -14.06
C TYR A 94 -1.46 3.43 -13.42
N ILE A 95 -0.51 2.90 -14.19
CA ILE A 95 0.41 1.85 -13.75
C ILE A 95 1.82 2.37 -13.98
N GLU A 96 2.57 2.55 -12.89
CA GLU A 96 3.99 2.86 -12.91
C GLU A 96 4.79 1.59 -12.64
N ILE A 97 5.79 1.31 -13.48
CA ILE A 97 6.77 0.26 -13.24
C ILE A 97 8.12 0.93 -13.05
N VAL A 98 8.60 1.00 -11.81
CA VAL A 98 9.72 1.89 -11.45
C VAL A 98 11.11 1.35 -11.80
N SER A 99 11.24 0.06 -12.09
CA SER A 99 12.50 -0.58 -12.43
C SER A 99 12.29 -1.64 -13.47
N ASP A 100 13.21 -1.69 -14.43
CA ASP A 100 13.36 -2.83 -15.32
C ASP A 100 13.96 -4.02 -14.56
N GLY A 101 13.68 -5.23 -15.06
CA GLY A 101 14.26 -6.47 -14.56
C GLY A 101 13.43 -7.20 -13.49
N ASN A 102 14.13 -7.87 -12.57
CA ASN A 102 13.56 -8.79 -11.59
C ASN A 102 13.62 -8.21 -10.16
N TYR A 103 13.11 -8.98 -9.20
CA TYR A 103 13.19 -8.65 -7.78
C TYR A 103 14.61 -8.26 -7.34
N THR A 104 14.75 -7.03 -6.85
CA THR A 104 15.90 -6.54 -6.10
C THR A 104 15.42 -5.69 -4.92
N THR A 105 16.20 -5.62 -3.86
CA THR A 105 15.92 -4.70 -2.74
C THR A 105 15.91 -3.24 -3.19
N GLN A 106 16.74 -2.90 -4.18
CA GLN A 106 16.78 -1.58 -4.80
C GLN A 106 15.48 -1.24 -5.52
N ALA A 107 14.92 -2.15 -6.34
CA ALA A 107 13.64 -1.91 -7.01
C ALA A 107 12.49 -1.67 -6.02
N MET A 108 12.48 -2.41 -4.91
CA MET A 108 11.49 -2.19 -3.83
C MET A 108 11.65 -0.81 -3.19
N GLN A 109 12.89 -0.34 -3.01
CA GLN A 109 13.17 0.97 -2.43
C GLN A 109 12.87 2.12 -3.41
N LEU A 110 13.23 1.97 -4.69
CA LEU A 110 12.86 2.92 -5.74
C LEU A 110 11.34 3.10 -5.81
N ARG A 111 10.58 2.01 -5.68
CA ARG A 111 9.13 2.06 -5.61
C ARG A 111 8.64 2.87 -4.41
N ASN A 112 9.22 2.63 -3.24
CA ASN A 112 8.88 3.41 -2.03
C ASN A 112 9.15 4.90 -2.23
N GLN A 113 10.31 5.25 -2.79
CA GLN A 113 10.68 6.64 -3.08
C GLN A 113 9.69 7.27 -4.05
N TRP A 114 9.36 6.57 -5.14
CA TRP A 114 8.39 7.03 -6.11
C TRP A 114 7.03 7.33 -5.49
N ILE A 115 6.49 6.45 -4.63
CA ILE A 115 5.23 6.70 -3.91
C ILE A 115 5.30 7.99 -3.08
N VAL A 116 6.40 8.19 -2.37
CA VAL A 116 6.62 9.32 -1.46
C VAL A 116 6.78 10.64 -2.22
N ASP A 117 7.50 10.60 -3.34
CA ASP A 117 7.79 11.76 -4.18
C ASP A 117 6.53 12.24 -4.91
N HIS A 118 5.63 11.32 -5.28
CA HIS A 118 4.42 11.60 -6.05
C HIS A 118 3.13 11.73 -5.22
N SER A 119 3.22 11.69 -3.89
CA SER A 119 2.07 11.89 -3.00
C SER A 119 2.17 13.21 -2.25
N ASN A 120 1.04 13.79 -1.82
CA ASN A 120 1.05 14.95 -0.94
C ASN A 120 1.35 14.53 0.51
N GLN A 121 0.87 13.36 0.92
CA GLN A 121 1.03 12.78 2.25
C GLN A 121 1.11 11.26 2.17
N LEU A 122 1.95 10.66 3.02
CA LEU A 122 2.11 9.22 3.16
C LEU A 122 1.22 8.67 4.30
N MET A 123 0.46 7.62 4.00
CA MET A 123 -0.37 6.86 4.92
C MET A 123 0.29 5.50 5.17
N ALA A 124 1.02 5.41 6.28
CA ALA A 124 1.83 4.25 6.61
C ALA A 124 1.13 3.33 7.61
N LEU A 125 0.97 2.04 7.30
CA LEU A 125 0.56 1.04 8.29
C LEU A 125 1.82 0.39 8.90
N LEU A 126 2.30 0.93 10.04
CA LEU A 126 3.62 0.57 10.58
C LEU A 126 3.63 0.32 12.09
N ASN A 127 3.97 -0.91 12.48
CA ASN A 127 4.22 -1.30 13.87
C ASN A 127 5.68 -1.68 14.21
N GLN A 128 6.52 -1.90 13.19
CA GLN A 128 7.87 -2.43 13.40
C GLN A 128 8.94 -1.33 13.35
N LYS A 129 10.06 -1.56 14.03
CA LYS A 129 11.22 -0.65 14.04
C LYS A 129 12.10 -0.79 12.78
N GLN A 130 11.96 -1.87 12.02
CA GLN A 130 12.74 -2.17 10.83
C GLN A 130 11.84 -2.75 9.73
N GLY A 131 12.35 -2.84 8.50
CA GLY A 131 11.64 -3.44 7.35
C GLY A 131 11.30 -2.43 6.24
N GLY A 132 10.75 -2.93 5.13
CA GLY A 132 10.49 -2.13 3.93
C GLY A 132 9.57 -0.92 4.17
N THR A 133 8.52 -1.09 4.96
CA THR A 133 7.60 0.00 5.33
C THR A 133 8.29 1.08 6.16
N ARG A 134 9.18 0.67 7.09
CA ARG A 134 10.01 1.62 7.86
C ARG A 134 10.95 2.39 6.94
N ASN A 135 11.57 1.74 5.95
CA ASN A 135 12.44 2.42 4.98
C ASN A 135 11.67 3.47 4.17
N CYS A 136 10.43 3.17 3.77
CA CYS A 136 9.55 4.13 3.10
C CYS A 136 9.25 5.35 4.00
N VAL A 137 8.87 5.11 5.26
CA VAL A 137 8.61 6.19 6.24
C VAL A 137 9.86 7.02 6.53
N ASN A 138 11.03 6.39 6.67
CA ASN A 138 12.28 7.11 6.89
C ASN A 138 12.61 8.03 5.71
N TYR A 139 12.40 7.57 4.48
CA TYR A 139 12.57 8.40 3.29
C TYR A 139 11.57 9.58 3.27
N ALA A 140 10.29 9.32 3.56
CA ALA A 140 9.28 10.38 3.67
C ALA A 140 9.68 11.46 4.70
N ILE A 141 10.17 11.05 5.86
CA ILE A 141 10.69 11.97 6.89
C ILE A 141 11.89 12.76 6.36
N SER A 142 12.83 12.12 5.66
CA SER A 142 14.04 12.80 5.17
C SER A 142 13.77 13.93 4.16
N ILE A 143 12.62 13.90 3.48
CA ILE A 143 12.20 14.95 2.54
C ILE A 143 11.04 15.80 3.08
N ASN A 144 10.72 15.70 4.38
CA ASN A 144 9.62 16.42 5.04
C ASN A 144 8.23 16.13 4.44
N ARG A 145 8.00 14.93 3.91
CA ARG A 145 6.68 14.48 3.46
C ARG A 145 5.79 14.23 4.69
N PRO A 146 4.63 14.90 4.84
CA PRO A 146 3.69 14.59 5.90
C PRO A 146 3.37 13.10 5.92
N THR A 147 3.46 12.49 7.09
CA THR A 147 3.28 11.04 7.26
C THR A 147 2.36 10.78 8.43
N PHE A 148 1.32 9.98 8.20
CA PHE A 148 0.41 9.51 9.24
C PHE A 148 0.55 8.00 9.40
N ASN A 149 0.68 7.54 10.65
CA ASN A 149 0.74 6.11 10.94
C ASN A 149 -0.66 5.57 11.26
N CYS A 150 -1.18 4.72 10.37
CA CYS A 150 -2.51 4.11 10.46
C CYS A 150 -2.59 2.96 11.48
N TRP A 151 -1.50 2.59 12.17
CA TRP A 151 -1.49 1.39 13.02
C TRP A 151 -2.53 1.40 14.14
N ASN A 152 -2.69 2.53 14.85
CA ASN A 152 -3.66 2.61 15.94
C ASN A 152 -5.11 2.54 15.42
N THR A 153 -5.37 3.11 14.24
CA THR A 153 -6.66 2.98 13.55
C THR A 153 -6.93 1.53 13.18
N PHE A 154 -5.92 0.81 12.69
CA PHE A 154 -6.04 -0.61 12.39
C PHE A 154 -6.31 -1.46 13.63
N ILE A 155 -5.61 -1.22 14.73
CA ILE A 155 -5.86 -1.94 15.99
C ILE A 155 -7.28 -1.69 16.50
N HIS A 156 -7.83 -0.49 16.31
CA HIS A 156 -9.21 -0.19 16.66
C HIS A 156 -10.21 -1.04 15.87
N PHE A 157 -10.05 -1.19 14.55
CA PHE A 157 -10.94 -2.04 13.73
C PHE A 157 -10.66 -3.53 13.88
N TYR A 158 -9.45 -3.90 14.28
CA TYR A 158 -9.08 -5.30 14.45
C TYR A 158 -9.68 -5.91 15.72
N ASN A 159 -9.77 -5.14 16.81
CA ASN A 159 -10.23 -5.61 18.12
C ASN A 159 -11.75 -5.65 18.22
#